data_AF-F9GC00-F1
#
_entry.id   AF-F9GC00-F1
#
_cell.length_a   1.000
_cell.length_b   1.000
_cell.length_c   1.000
_cell.angle_alpha   90.00
_cell.angle_beta   90.00
_cell.angle_gamma   90.00
#
_symmetry.space_group_name_H-M   'P 1'
#
loop_
_entity.id
_entity.type
_entity.pdbx_description
1 polymer ?
#
loop_
_entity_poly.entity_id
_entity_poly.type
_entity_poly.pdbx_seq_one_letter_code
_entity_poly.pdbx_strand_id
1 'polypeptide(L)'
;MTYPFLYTDKRDFEPIAQEMIRFTASFLTVYLPTLAQLQGALRMAIIRFDVSTHASNLYDTAAAAEQAGELEKASEYYLRAANVWFISRYPHILIDIQRNAWERSKVSTLKGLQLRGIPMEEILVPHKHGLEREGKHVPIWISLPSGASKENPVSIVFGIGGLDSWRPEMACFAAAYHQCGIGMLLVEIPSTGDSPALIDDPKSPDRQWSSVLDWVDENEAIDSKKVVGWGISTGGYYAIRAAYTHHDRFLGMVSHGGTCHHVFDPEWLDGIE
;
A
#
# COMPACT_ATOMS: atom_id res chain seq x y z
N MET A 1 17.98 4.63 2.65
CA MET A 1 16.69 5.19 3.12
C MET A 1 15.85 4.08 3.70
N THR A 2 14.92 4.42 4.58
CA THR A 2 14.08 3.47 5.32
C THR A 2 12.72 3.31 4.66
N TYR A 3 12.13 2.12 4.75
CA TYR A 3 10.73 1.88 4.43
C TYR A 3 9.80 2.90 5.15
N PRO A 4 8.72 3.40 4.51
CA PRO A 4 8.25 3.15 3.14
C PRO A 4 8.96 4.00 2.06
N PHE A 5 9.90 4.86 2.43
CA PHE A 5 10.54 5.85 1.56
C PHE A 5 11.79 5.32 0.84
N LEU A 6 11.73 4.08 0.33
CA LEU A 6 12.88 3.45 -0.33
C LEU A 6 13.31 4.16 -1.63
N TYR A 7 12.40 4.87 -2.29
CA TYR A 7 12.63 5.60 -3.55
C TYR A 7 12.34 7.10 -3.44
N THR A 8 12.82 7.74 -2.37
CA THR A 8 12.67 9.18 -2.16
C THR A 8 13.96 9.96 -2.37
N ASP A 9 13.82 11.28 -2.47
CA ASP A 9 14.90 12.19 -2.14
C ASP A 9 14.45 13.07 -0.98
N LYS A 10 15.27 13.21 0.06
CA LYS A 10 14.94 14.07 1.21
C LYS A 10 14.60 15.51 0.80
N ARG A 11 15.16 15.99 -0.32
CA ARG A 11 14.90 17.33 -0.87
C ARG A 11 13.46 17.52 -1.32
N ASP A 12 12.74 16.44 -1.62
CA ASP A 12 11.31 16.51 -1.99
C ASP A 12 10.42 16.80 -0.77
N PHE A 13 10.89 16.45 0.43
CA PHE A 13 10.14 16.61 1.67
C PHE A 13 10.54 17.86 2.44
N GLU A 14 11.70 18.45 2.17
CA GLU A 14 12.15 19.67 2.85
C GLU A 14 11.16 20.84 2.67
N PRO A 15 10.67 21.17 1.46
CA PRO A 15 9.68 22.24 1.28
C PRO A 15 8.36 21.94 2.01
N ILE A 16 7.95 20.67 2.00
CA ILE A 16 6.74 20.20 2.67
C ILE A 16 6.88 20.39 4.18
N ALA A 17 8.01 19.97 4.76
CA ALA A 17 8.30 20.10 6.18
C ALA A 17 8.38 21.58 6.59
N GLN A 18 9.05 22.43 5.81
CA GLN A 18 9.13 23.87 6.08
C GLN A 18 7.75 24.52 6.07
N GLU A 19 6.89 24.16 5.13
CA GLU A 19 5.53 24.70 5.06
C GLU A 19 4.65 24.16 6.22
N MET A 20 4.80 22.89 6.59
CA MET A 20 4.18 22.35 7.80
C MET A 20 4.63 23.07 9.07
N ILE A 21 5.91 23.42 9.19
CA ILE A 21 6.44 24.21 10.31
C ILE A 21 5.86 25.62 10.31
N ARG A 22 5.78 26.29 9.15
CA ARG A 22 5.14 27.62 9.04
C ARG A 22 3.67 27.58 9.44
N PHE A 23 2.94 26.57 8.94
CA PHE A 23 1.53 26.38 9.25
C PHE A 23 1.32 26.09 10.74
N THR A 24 2.08 25.16 11.33
CA THR A 24 1.99 24.86 12.76
C THR A 24 2.42 26.03 13.65
N ALA A 25 3.44 26.81 13.27
CA ALA A 25 3.85 28.02 13.98
C ALA A 25 2.76 29.13 13.96
N SER A 26 1.99 29.21 12.88
CA SER A 26 0.82 30.12 12.78
C SER A 26 -0.45 29.56 13.43
N PHE A 27 -0.50 28.26 13.72
CA PHE A 27 -1.60 27.59 14.44
C PHE A 27 -1.38 27.52 15.95
N LEU A 28 -0.12 27.46 16.42
CA LEU A 28 0.23 27.44 17.84
C LEU A 28 -0.16 28.73 18.60
N THR A 29 -0.57 29.78 17.88
CA THR A 29 -1.21 30.98 18.46
C THR A 29 -2.71 30.80 18.73
N VAL A 30 -3.32 29.70 18.28
CA VAL A 30 -4.70 29.30 18.58
C VAL A 30 -4.66 28.02 19.42
N TYR A 31 -4.97 28.13 20.70
CA TYR A 31 -5.07 26.98 21.60
C TYR A 31 -6.15 26.02 21.07
N LEU A 32 -5.77 24.81 20.64
CA LEU A 32 -6.71 23.76 20.21
C LEU A 32 -6.82 22.72 21.33
N PRO A 33 -7.85 22.79 22.19
CA PRO A 33 -7.94 21.97 23.40
C PRO A 33 -8.30 20.50 23.18
N THR A 34 -8.57 20.03 21.95
CA THR A 34 -9.03 18.65 21.71
C THR A 34 -8.33 17.96 20.54
N LEU A 35 -8.18 16.63 20.62
CA LEU A 35 -7.62 15.77 19.57
C LEU A 35 -8.35 15.94 18.23
N ALA A 36 -9.68 16.12 18.26
CA ALA A 36 -10.52 16.34 17.08
C ALA A 36 -10.20 17.67 16.36
N GLN A 37 -9.88 18.72 17.12
CA GLN A 37 -9.48 20.01 16.56
C GLN A 37 -8.07 19.95 15.97
N LEU A 38 -7.16 19.20 16.60
CA LEU A 38 -5.81 18.96 16.10
C LEU A 38 -5.83 18.13 14.80
N GLN A 39 -6.66 17.08 14.75
CA GLN A 39 -6.94 16.30 13.53
C GLN A 39 -7.59 17.15 12.43
N GLY A 40 -8.53 18.03 12.79
CA GLY A 40 -9.14 18.99 11.86
C GLY A 40 -8.13 19.98 11.26
N ALA A 41 -7.19 20.47 12.08
CA ALA A 41 -6.11 21.35 11.63
C ALA A 41 -5.10 20.60 10.75
N LEU A 42 -4.73 19.37 11.10
CA LEU A 42 -3.88 18.51 10.27
C LEU A 42 -4.53 18.20 8.91
N ARG A 43 -5.84 17.90 8.90
CA ARG A 43 -6.63 17.73 7.68
C ARG A 43 -6.57 18.99 6.82
N MET A 44 -6.80 20.16 7.40
CA MET A 44 -6.75 21.43 6.65
C MET A 44 -5.36 21.79 6.14
N ALA A 45 -4.32 21.42 6.88
CA ALA A 45 -2.93 21.58 6.46
C ALA A 45 -2.66 20.70 5.22
N ILE A 46 -2.93 19.39 5.32
CA ILE A 46 -2.77 18.40 4.22
C ILE A 46 -3.57 18.81 2.97
N ILE A 47 -4.78 19.35 3.13
CA ILE A 47 -5.65 19.83 2.03
C ILE A 47 -5.09 21.08 1.34
N ARG A 48 -4.38 21.94 2.08
CA ARG A 48 -3.90 23.24 1.57
C ARG A 48 -2.47 23.24 1.06
N PHE A 49 -1.68 22.20 1.32
CA PHE A 49 -0.28 22.23 0.96
C PHE A 49 -0.06 22.07 -0.56
N ASP A 50 0.93 22.81 -1.04
CA ASP A 50 1.59 22.73 -2.37
C ASP A 50 2.21 21.34 -2.66
N VAL A 51 1.91 20.33 -1.85
CA VAL A 51 2.40 18.95 -1.98
C VAL A 51 1.85 18.31 -3.25
N SER A 52 0.61 18.61 -3.62
CA SER A 52 0.01 18.10 -4.86
C SER A 52 0.67 18.73 -6.09
N THR A 53 1.01 20.02 -6.05
CA THR A 53 1.78 20.69 -7.10
C THR A 53 3.19 20.11 -7.18
N HIS A 54 3.88 19.94 -6.04
CA HIS A 54 5.23 19.39 -6.01
C HIS A 54 5.27 17.96 -6.59
N ALA A 55 4.33 17.10 -6.16
CA ALA A 55 4.20 15.75 -6.70
C ALA A 55 3.86 15.75 -8.20
N SER A 56 3.04 16.71 -8.65
CA SER A 56 2.74 16.89 -10.09
C SER A 56 3.97 17.31 -10.87
N ASN A 57 4.78 18.25 -10.36
CA ASN A 57 6.03 18.68 -11.00
C ASN A 57 7.05 17.53 -11.12
N LEU A 58 7.14 16.69 -10.08
CA LEU A 58 7.97 15.48 -10.12
C LEU A 58 7.46 14.50 -11.18
N TYR A 59 6.14 14.30 -11.26
CA TYR A 59 5.52 13.45 -12.27
C TYR A 59 5.76 13.98 -13.69
N ASP A 60 5.62 15.29 -13.92
CA ASP A 60 5.85 15.91 -15.22
C ASP A 60 7.33 15.83 -15.62
N THR A 61 8.24 15.97 -14.66
CA THR A 61 9.68 15.73 -14.87
C THR A 61 9.93 14.28 -15.30
N ALA A 62 9.27 13.32 -14.65
CA ALA A 62 9.36 11.91 -15.02
C ALA A 62 8.84 11.66 -16.44
N ALA A 63 7.69 12.23 -16.79
CA ALA A 63 7.08 12.09 -18.11
C ALA A 63 7.96 12.69 -19.22
N ALA A 64 8.58 13.86 -18.98
CA ALA A 64 9.51 14.47 -19.91
C ALA A 64 10.79 13.62 -20.09
N ALA A 65 11.33 13.06 -19.00
CA ALA A 65 12.46 12.14 -19.05
C ALA A 65 12.12 10.86 -19.83
N GLU A 66 10.92 10.30 -19.62
CA GLU A 66 10.42 9.13 -20.34
C GLU A 66 10.35 9.40 -21.85
N GLN A 67 9.80 10.54 -22.25
CA GLN A 67 9.74 10.97 -23.66
C GLN A 67 11.12 11.18 -24.29
N ALA A 68 12.11 11.61 -23.51
CA ALA A 68 13.49 11.77 -23.93
C ALA A 68 14.29 10.44 -23.97
N GLY A 69 13.69 9.32 -23.54
CA GLY A 69 14.37 8.02 -23.45
C GLY A 69 15.28 7.87 -22.22
N GLU A 70 15.22 8.81 -21.26
CA GLU A 70 15.99 8.80 -20.01
C GLU A 70 15.31 7.89 -18.96
N LEU A 71 15.18 6.59 -19.25
CA LEU A 71 14.31 5.67 -18.50
C LEU A 71 14.63 5.56 -17.00
N GLU A 72 15.90 5.55 -16.62
CA GLU A 72 16.31 5.48 -15.21
C GLU A 72 15.85 6.72 -14.43
N LYS A 73 16.03 7.90 -15.02
CA LYS A 73 15.58 9.17 -14.45
C LYS A 73 14.06 9.23 -14.41
N ALA A 74 13.38 8.80 -15.47
CA ALA A 74 11.92 8.71 -15.48
C ALA A 74 11.40 7.83 -14.33
N SER A 75 11.98 6.63 -14.17
CA SER A 75 11.67 5.72 -13.06
C SER A 75 11.87 6.40 -11.69
N GLU A 76 13.02 7.04 -11.47
CA GLU A 76 13.32 7.74 -10.22
C GLU A 76 12.27 8.80 -9.90
N TYR A 77 11.96 9.68 -10.85
CA TYR A 77 11.04 10.79 -10.62
C TYR A 77 9.58 10.34 -10.46
N TYR A 78 9.13 9.29 -11.17
CA TYR A 78 7.82 8.71 -10.93
C TYR A 78 7.71 8.13 -9.50
N LEU A 79 8.73 7.44 -9.01
CA LEU A 79 8.73 6.88 -7.65
C LEU A 79 8.84 7.96 -6.58
N ARG A 80 9.59 9.04 -6.83
CA ARG A 80 9.62 10.21 -5.96
C ARG A 80 8.25 10.89 -5.88
N ALA A 81 7.61 11.11 -7.03
CA ALA A 81 6.24 11.64 -7.09
C ALA A 81 5.27 10.75 -6.29
N ALA A 82 5.35 9.43 -6.45
CA ALA A 82 4.51 8.48 -5.72
C ALA A 82 4.62 8.62 -4.20
N ASN A 83 5.84 8.82 -3.68
CA ASN A 83 6.08 9.00 -2.26
C ASN A 83 5.57 10.35 -1.72
N VAL A 84 5.61 11.40 -2.54
CA VAL A 84 4.99 12.68 -2.18
C VAL A 84 3.46 12.56 -2.17
N TRP A 85 2.88 11.87 -3.15
CA TRP A 85 1.45 11.54 -3.16
C TRP A 85 1.02 10.67 -1.97
N PHE A 86 1.88 9.74 -1.53
CA PHE A 86 1.65 8.96 -0.32
C PHE A 86 1.47 9.86 0.91
N ILE A 87 2.35 10.86 1.10
CA ILE A 87 2.19 11.83 2.20
C ILE A 87 0.89 12.62 2.09
N SER A 88 0.47 13.02 0.88
CA SER A 88 -0.81 13.70 0.69
C SER A 88 -2.03 12.84 1.07
N ARG A 89 -1.94 11.52 0.88
CA ARG A 89 -3.00 10.56 1.22
C ARG A 89 -3.00 10.18 2.70
N TYR A 90 -1.82 10.14 3.34
CA TYR A 90 -1.63 9.63 4.69
C TYR A 90 -2.53 10.34 5.73
N PRO A 91 -3.02 9.63 6.77
CA PRO A 91 -2.90 8.19 7.02
C PRO A 91 -3.97 7.34 6.30
N HIS A 92 -5.03 7.96 5.80
CA HIS A 92 -6.18 7.28 5.21
C HIS A 92 -6.91 8.18 4.21
N ILE A 93 -7.66 7.59 3.28
CA ILE A 93 -8.53 8.33 2.37
C ILE A 93 -9.81 8.72 3.12
N LEU A 94 -10.01 10.01 3.35
CA LEU A 94 -11.19 10.56 4.04
C LEU A 94 -11.97 11.55 3.17
N ILE A 95 -11.31 12.12 2.16
CA ILE A 95 -11.82 13.18 1.29
C ILE A 95 -11.25 13.04 -0.14
N ASP A 96 -11.86 13.73 -1.10
CA ASP A 96 -11.56 13.58 -2.52
C ASP A 96 -10.11 13.92 -2.90
N ILE A 97 -9.47 14.88 -2.22
CA ILE A 97 -8.07 15.20 -2.49
C ILE A 97 -7.13 14.04 -2.13
N GLN A 98 -7.40 13.33 -1.03
CA GLN A 98 -6.65 12.15 -0.64
C GLN A 98 -6.94 10.96 -1.55
N ARG A 99 -8.18 10.87 -2.06
CA ARG A 99 -8.54 9.90 -3.10
C ARG A 99 -7.79 10.18 -4.40
N ASN A 100 -7.67 11.44 -4.80
CA ASN A 100 -6.85 11.79 -5.96
C ASN A 100 -5.37 11.44 -5.75
N ALA A 101 -4.82 11.76 -4.58
CA ALA A 101 -3.46 11.39 -4.22
C ALA A 101 -3.24 9.88 -4.22
N TRP A 102 -4.21 9.09 -3.77
CA TRP A 102 -4.19 7.64 -3.87
C TRP A 102 -4.05 7.14 -5.30
N GLU A 103 -4.94 7.59 -6.19
CA GLU A 103 -4.90 7.19 -7.61
C GLU A 103 -3.58 7.60 -8.27
N ARG A 104 -3.09 8.82 -7.99
CA ARG A 104 -1.81 9.32 -8.50
C ARG A 104 -0.63 8.50 -7.98
N SER A 105 -0.64 8.11 -6.70
CA SER A 105 0.41 7.28 -6.10
C SER A 105 0.47 5.90 -6.75
N LYS A 106 -0.69 5.26 -6.97
CA LYS A 106 -0.77 3.97 -7.69
C LYS A 106 -0.14 4.05 -9.09
N VAL A 107 -0.61 4.99 -9.91
CA VAL A 107 -0.14 5.16 -11.30
C VAL A 107 1.36 5.46 -11.35
N SER A 108 1.84 6.36 -10.50
CA SER A 108 3.24 6.76 -10.46
C SER A 108 4.14 5.60 -10.02
N THR A 109 3.71 4.82 -9.03
CA THR A 109 4.48 3.67 -8.55
C THR A 109 4.60 2.58 -9.61
N LEU A 110 3.48 2.18 -10.22
CA LEU A 110 3.48 1.14 -11.27
C LEU A 110 4.41 1.53 -12.44
N LYS A 111 4.25 2.76 -12.96
CA LYS A 111 5.14 3.28 -14.01
C LYS A 111 6.60 3.26 -13.60
N GLY A 112 6.89 3.79 -12.41
CA GLY A 112 8.25 3.88 -11.89
C GLY A 112 8.92 2.52 -11.75
N LEU A 113 8.20 1.51 -11.25
CA LEU A 113 8.70 0.14 -11.12
C LEU A 113 8.89 -0.54 -12.48
N GLN A 114 7.95 -0.40 -13.40
CA GLN A 114 8.02 -1.01 -14.73
C GLN A 114 9.21 -0.47 -15.54
N LEU A 115 9.46 0.85 -15.50
CA LEU A 115 10.57 1.48 -16.21
C LEU A 115 11.97 1.03 -15.74
N ARG A 116 12.06 0.46 -14.53
CA ARG A 116 13.31 -0.12 -14.01
C ARG A 116 13.33 -1.65 -14.03
N GLY A 117 12.45 -2.27 -14.80
CA GLY A 117 12.44 -3.72 -15.01
C GLY A 117 11.78 -4.53 -13.91
N ILE A 118 10.96 -3.92 -13.05
CA ILE A 118 10.13 -4.62 -12.07
C ILE A 118 8.72 -4.69 -12.66
N PRO A 119 8.28 -5.83 -13.23
CA PRO A 119 6.98 -5.97 -13.88
C PRO A 119 5.85 -6.06 -12.83
N MET A 120 5.62 -4.98 -12.08
CA MET A 120 4.49 -4.88 -11.16
C MET A 120 3.25 -4.47 -11.96
N GLU A 121 2.15 -5.17 -11.76
CA GLU A 121 0.88 -4.92 -12.43
C GLU A 121 -0.30 -5.00 -11.46
N GLU A 122 -1.40 -4.31 -11.80
CA GLU A 122 -2.65 -4.42 -11.06
C GLU A 122 -3.58 -5.43 -11.74
N ILE A 123 -4.11 -6.35 -10.96
CA ILE A 123 -5.12 -7.32 -11.39
C ILE A 123 -6.37 -7.13 -10.55
N LEU A 124 -7.53 -7.08 -11.22
CA LEU A 124 -8.84 -7.05 -10.56
C LEU A 124 -9.36 -8.49 -10.42
N VAL A 125 -9.00 -9.15 -9.32
CA VAL A 125 -9.42 -10.52 -9.06
C VAL A 125 -10.94 -10.56 -8.80
N PRO A 126 -11.72 -11.42 -9.47
CA PRO A 126 -13.14 -11.57 -9.15
C PRO A 126 -13.34 -11.95 -7.68
N HIS A 127 -14.17 -11.19 -6.96
CA HIS A 127 -14.46 -11.45 -5.55
C HIS A 127 -15.52 -12.55 -5.42
N LYS A 128 -15.16 -13.78 -5.85
CA LYS A 128 -16.06 -14.95 -5.97
C LYS A 128 -16.81 -15.27 -4.68
N HIS A 129 -16.15 -15.06 -3.54
CA HIS A 129 -16.72 -15.34 -2.22
C HIS A 129 -17.43 -14.14 -1.61
N GLY A 130 -17.37 -12.96 -2.22
CA GLY A 130 -17.93 -11.72 -1.68
C GLY A 130 -19.46 -11.71 -1.65
N LEU A 131 -20.01 -10.98 -0.68
CA LEU A 131 -21.45 -10.72 -0.59
C LEU A 131 -21.91 -9.73 -1.66
N GLU A 132 -23.23 -9.64 -1.87
CA GLU A 132 -23.79 -8.67 -2.81
C GLU A 132 -23.42 -7.22 -2.48
N ARG A 133 -23.32 -6.91 -1.18
CA ARG A 133 -22.91 -5.61 -0.62
C ARG A 133 -21.41 -5.33 -0.72
N GLU A 134 -20.59 -6.31 -1.07
CA GLU A 134 -19.14 -6.15 -1.25
C GLU A 134 -18.82 -5.76 -2.70
N GLY A 135 -17.65 -5.16 -2.89
CA GLY A 135 -17.13 -4.89 -4.23
C GLY A 135 -16.98 -6.18 -5.05
N LYS A 136 -17.20 -6.11 -6.37
CA LYS A 136 -17.16 -7.30 -7.24
C LYS A 136 -15.75 -7.81 -7.53
N HIS A 137 -14.72 -7.01 -7.22
CA HIS A 137 -13.33 -7.36 -7.47
C HIS A 137 -12.48 -7.01 -6.25
N VAL A 138 -11.43 -7.80 -6.03
CA VAL A 138 -10.33 -7.51 -5.13
C VAL A 138 -9.15 -7.02 -5.96
N PRO A 139 -8.81 -5.73 -5.94
CA PRO A 139 -7.61 -5.23 -6.58
C PRO A 139 -6.37 -5.80 -5.87
N ILE A 140 -5.49 -6.44 -6.63
CA ILE A 140 -4.19 -6.92 -6.15
C ILE A 140 -3.10 -6.31 -7.00
N TRP A 141 -1.90 -6.18 -6.45
CA TRP A 141 -0.71 -5.97 -7.27
C TRP A 141 0.13 -7.23 -7.29
N ILE A 142 0.65 -7.61 -8.46
CA ILE A 142 1.49 -8.77 -8.59
C ILE A 142 2.73 -8.46 -9.42
N SER A 143 3.85 -9.06 -9.04
CA SER A 143 5.07 -9.05 -9.84
C SER A 143 5.76 -10.40 -9.74
N LEU A 144 5.83 -11.10 -10.87
CA LEU A 144 6.54 -12.37 -10.97
C LEU A 144 7.94 -12.17 -11.58
N PRO A 145 8.96 -12.94 -11.16
CA PRO A 145 10.28 -12.88 -11.77
C PRO A 145 10.25 -13.30 -13.24
N SER A 146 11.22 -12.83 -14.01
CA SER A 146 11.39 -13.22 -15.41
C SER A 146 11.46 -14.74 -15.57
N GLY A 147 10.66 -15.30 -16.47
CA GLY A 147 10.60 -16.73 -16.75
C GLY A 147 9.64 -17.54 -15.88
N ALA A 148 8.84 -16.88 -15.04
CA ALA A 148 7.68 -17.52 -14.43
C ALA A 148 6.67 -17.94 -15.52
N SER A 149 6.30 -19.21 -15.55
CA SER A 149 5.34 -19.79 -16.51
C SER A 149 4.70 -21.05 -15.94
N LYS A 150 3.76 -21.65 -16.68
CA LYS A 150 3.20 -22.96 -16.35
C LYS A 150 4.27 -24.05 -16.18
N GLU A 151 5.29 -24.04 -17.02
CA GLU A 151 6.40 -25.00 -17.02
C GLU A 151 7.41 -24.72 -15.91
N ASN A 152 7.45 -23.48 -15.41
CA ASN A 152 8.35 -23.03 -14.36
C ASN A 152 7.60 -22.14 -13.35
N PRO A 153 6.68 -22.72 -12.56
CA PRO A 153 5.89 -21.97 -11.61
C PRO A 153 6.76 -21.48 -10.43
N VAL A 154 6.55 -20.25 -10.00
CA VAL A 154 7.36 -19.62 -8.94
C VAL A 154 6.63 -19.59 -7.61
N SER A 155 7.41 -19.59 -6.52
CA SER A 155 6.87 -19.29 -5.18
C SER A 155 6.53 -17.82 -5.07
N ILE A 156 5.58 -17.46 -4.21
CA ILE A 156 5.21 -16.06 -3.98
C ILE A 156 5.19 -15.68 -2.51
N VAL A 157 5.49 -14.41 -2.25
CA VAL A 157 5.13 -13.74 -1.00
C VAL A 157 3.79 -13.04 -1.17
N PHE A 158 2.83 -13.43 -0.34
CA PHE A 158 1.51 -12.80 -0.21
C PHE A 158 1.61 -11.68 0.85
N GLY A 159 1.93 -10.47 0.41
CA GLY A 159 2.10 -9.30 1.26
C GLY A 159 0.78 -8.63 1.62
N ILE A 160 0.54 -8.46 2.91
CA ILE A 160 -0.67 -7.86 3.49
C ILE A 160 -0.31 -6.49 4.06
N GLY A 161 -0.91 -5.44 3.49
CA GLY A 161 -0.74 -4.05 3.92
C GLY A 161 -1.15 -3.79 5.37
N GLY A 162 -0.60 -2.72 5.92
CA GLY A 162 -1.02 -2.19 7.22
C GLY A 162 -2.21 -1.23 7.10
N LEU A 163 -2.46 -0.46 8.16
CA LEU A 163 -3.58 0.48 8.22
C LEU A 163 -3.37 1.67 7.27
N ASP A 164 -2.14 2.12 7.12
CA ASP A 164 -1.73 3.30 6.35
C ASP A 164 -0.76 3.00 5.20
N SER A 165 -0.13 1.83 5.22
CA SER A 165 0.87 1.39 4.24
C SER A 165 0.32 0.26 3.37
N TRP A 166 0.13 0.53 2.07
CA TRP A 166 -0.67 -0.30 1.15
C TRP A 166 0.19 -0.80 -0.02
N ARG A 167 -0.45 -1.26 -1.11
CA ARG A 167 0.23 -1.85 -2.28
C ARG A 167 1.41 -1.00 -2.80
N PRO A 168 1.29 0.33 -3.03
CA PRO A 168 2.40 1.13 -3.54
C PRO A 168 3.62 1.14 -2.61
N GLU A 169 3.41 1.29 -1.30
CA GLU A 169 4.49 1.39 -0.33
C GLU A 169 5.20 0.04 -0.15
N MET A 170 4.47 -1.07 -0.20
CA MET A 170 5.05 -2.41 -0.11
C MET A 170 5.72 -2.87 -1.41
N ALA A 171 5.33 -2.34 -2.56
CA ALA A 171 5.84 -2.76 -3.87
C ALA A 171 7.36 -2.59 -4.03
N CYS A 172 8.00 -1.72 -3.23
CA CYS A 172 9.45 -1.55 -3.21
C CYS A 172 10.23 -2.82 -2.85
N PHE A 173 9.62 -3.79 -2.18
CA PHE A 173 10.27 -5.06 -1.85
C PHE A 173 10.32 -6.07 -3.01
N ALA A 174 9.57 -5.83 -4.10
CA ALA A 174 9.47 -6.78 -5.21
C ALA A 174 10.85 -7.09 -5.82
N ALA A 175 11.72 -6.10 -5.96
CA ALA A 175 13.07 -6.29 -6.49
C ALA A 175 13.91 -7.28 -5.65
N ALA A 176 13.80 -7.21 -4.32
CA ALA A 176 14.55 -8.10 -3.43
C ALA A 176 14.05 -9.55 -3.54
N TYR A 177 12.73 -9.74 -3.66
CA TYR A 177 12.15 -11.07 -3.88
C TYR A 177 12.48 -11.63 -5.26
N HIS A 178 12.48 -10.78 -6.29
CA HIS A 178 12.87 -11.17 -7.65
C HIS A 178 14.31 -11.67 -7.74
N GLN A 179 15.25 -11.05 -7.00
CA GLN A 179 16.63 -11.53 -6.89
C GLN A 179 16.72 -12.94 -6.29
N CYS A 180 15.70 -13.38 -5.56
CA CYS A 180 15.61 -14.73 -4.99
C CYS A 180 14.77 -15.69 -5.86
N GLY A 181 14.28 -15.26 -7.02
CA GLY A 181 13.37 -16.05 -7.85
C GLY A 181 11.96 -16.20 -7.27
N ILE A 182 11.55 -15.28 -6.39
CA ILE A 182 10.26 -15.29 -5.69
C ILE A 182 9.39 -14.15 -6.21
N GLY A 183 8.13 -14.43 -6.54
CA GLY A 183 7.14 -13.41 -6.90
C GLY A 183 6.56 -12.71 -5.68
N MET A 184 5.91 -11.58 -5.90
CA MET A 184 5.26 -10.81 -4.84
C MET A 184 3.83 -10.49 -5.27
N LEU A 185 2.87 -10.81 -4.41
CA LEU A 185 1.47 -10.43 -4.53
C LEU A 185 1.12 -9.55 -3.34
N LEU A 186 0.46 -8.42 -3.57
CA LEU A 186 0.13 -7.42 -2.57
C LEU A 186 -1.37 -7.15 -2.51
N VAL A 187 -1.87 -7.03 -1.29
CA VAL A 187 -3.28 -6.79 -0.98
C VAL A 187 -3.44 -5.81 0.18
N GLU A 188 -4.52 -5.04 0.14
CA GLU A 188 -4.99 -4.24 1.27
C GLU A 188 -5.83 -5.05 2.26
N ILE A 189 -5.81 -4.63 3.51
CA ILE A 189 -6.73 -5.11 4.55
C ILE A 189 -8.10 -4.43 4.39
N PRO A 190 -9.17 -4.99 4.98
CA PRO A 190 -10.49 -4.35 4.99
C PRO A 190 -10.45 -2.88 5.35
N SER A 191 -11.34 -2.10 4.72
CA SER A 191 -11.48 -0.64 4.85
C SER A 191 -10.33 0.23 4.33
N THR A 192 -9.23 -0.36 3.87
CA THR A 192 -8.07 0.39 3.37
C THR A 192 -7.95 0.34 1.84
N GLY A 193 -7.39 1.40 1.24
CA GLY A 193 -7.20 1.51 -0.20
C GLY A 193 -8.47 1.21 -1.00
N ASP A 194 -8.36 0.22 -1.88
CA ASP A 194 -9.45 -0.25 -2.74
C ASP A 194 -10.04 -1.60 -2.29
N SER A 195 -9.79 -2.02 -1.04
CA SER A 195 -10.33 -3.27 -0.51
C SER A 195 -11.87 -3.28 -0.60
N PRO A 196 -12.47 -4.34 -1.17
CA PRO A 196 -13.93 -4.46 -1.28
C PRO A 196 -14.59 -4.95 0.01
N ALA A 197 -13.80 -5.36 1.00
CA ALA A 197 -14.28 -6.01 2.22
C ALA A 197 -15.01 -5.02 3.13
N LEU A 198 -16.13 -5.48 3.68
CA LEU A 198 -16.94 -4.69 4.62
C LEU A 198 -16.23 -4.49 5.96
N ILE A 199 -16.19 -3.24 6.43
CA ILE A 199 -15.60 -2.87 7.73
C ILE A 199 -16.38 -3.43 8.93
N ASP A 200 -17.70 -3.60 8.77
CA ASP A 200 -18.64 -4.04 9.81
C ASP A 200 -18.85 -5.57 9.86
N ASP A 201 -18.17 -6.33 9.00
CA ASP A 201 -18.30 -7.78 8.93
C ASP A 201 -16.97 -8.48 9.24
N PRO A 202 -16.84 -9.15 10.41
CA PRO A 202 -15.65 -9.90 10.78
C PRO A 202 -15.23 -11.01 9.81
N LYS A 203 -16.09 -11.47 8.91
CA LYS A 203 -15.80 -12.50 7.89
C LYS A 203 -15.43 -11.92 6.53
N SER A 204 -15.58 -10.62 6.30
CA SER A 204 -15.18 -9.97 5.06
C SER A 204 -13.71 -10.16 4.67
N PRO A 205 -12.72 -10.14 5.60
CA PRO A 205 -11.34 -10.36 5.21
C PRO A 205 -11.13 -11.79 4.71
N ASP A 206 -11.77 -12.77 5.35
CA ASP A 206 -11.62 -14.18 4.97
C ASP A 206 -12.18 -14.45 3.57
N ARG A 207 -13.34 -13.87 3.22
CA ARG A 207 -13.89 -13.96 1.86
C ARG A 207 -12.97 -13.31 0.83
N GLN A 208 -12.38 -12.17 1.19
CA GLN A 208 -11.41 -11.48 0.33
C GLN A 208 -10.20 -12.39 0.07
N TRP A 209 -9.62 -12.97 1.13
CA TRP A 209 -8.49 -13.90 1.02
C TRP A 209 -8.83 -15.15 0.23
N SER A 210 -9.99 -15.78 0.46
CA SER A 210 -10.43 -16.93 -0.32
C SER A 210 -10.50 -16.60 -1.82
N SER A 211 -11.00 -15.41 -2.18
CA SER A 211 -11.11 -15.00 -3.60
C SER A 211 -9.74 -14.79 -4.25
N VAL A 212 -8.80 -14.19 -3.54
CA VAL A 212 -7.43 -13.99 -4.06
C VAL A 212 -6.68 -15.31 -4.12
N LEU A 213 -6.80 -16.18 -3.11
CA LEU A 213 -6.14 -17.48 -3.08
C LEU A 213 -6.68 -18.42 -4.16
N ASP A 214 -7.99 -18.40 -4.45
CA ASP A 214 -8.56 -19.15 -5.59
C ASP A 214 -7.97 -18.67 -6.92
N TRP A 215 -7.74 -17.37 -7.08
CA TRP A 215 -7.05 -16.85 -8.26
C TRP A 215 -5.57 -17.28 -8.30
N VAL A 216 -4.90 -17.36 -7.16
CA VAL A 216 -3.54 -17.91 -7.06
C VAL A 216 -3.49 -19.37 -7.50
N ASP A 217 -4.47 -20.19 -7.11
CA ASP A 217 -4.56 -21.59 -7.53
C ASP A 217 -4.81 -21.74 -9.04
N GLU A 218 -5.53 -20.79 -9.65
CA GLU A 218 -5.83 -20.78 -11.09
C GLU A 218 -4.66 -20.24 -11.93
N ASN A 219 -3.72 -19.51 -11.34
CA ASN A 219 -2.59 -18.94 -12.06
C ASN A 219 -1.44 -19.93 -12.17
N GLU A 220 -1.32 -20.57 -13.34
CA GLU A 220 -0.32 -21.62 -13.58
C GLU A 220 1.14 -21.15 -13.50
N ALA A 221 1.42 -19.84 -13.53
CA ALA A 221 2.77 -19.30 -13.32
C ALA A 221 3.18 -19.28 -11.84
N ILE A 222 2.27 -19.58 -10.91
CA ILE A 222 2.49 -19.59 -9.48
C ILE A 222 2.41 -21.03 -8.96
N ASP A 223 3.39 -21.44 -8.16
CA ASP A 223 3.32 -22.69 -7.41
C ASP A 223 2.44 -22.42 -6.18
N SER A 224 1.14 -22.73 -6.28
CA SER A 224 0.15 -22.47 -5.22
C SER A 224 0.44 -23.21 -3.92
N LYS A 225 1.32 -24.22 -3.95
CA LYS A 225 1.80 -24.91 -2.74
C LYS A 225 2.97 -24.18 -2.08
N LYS A 226 3.46 -23.09 -2.66
CA LYS A 226 4.59 -22.29 -2.17
C LYS A 226 4.25 -20.83 -2.00
N VAL A 227 3.18 -20.58 -1.24
CA VAL A 227 2.73 -19.25 -0.85
C VAL A 227 3.15 -18.98 0.60
N VAL A 228 3.93 -17.93 0.84
CA VAL A 228 4.26 -17.46 2.20
C VAL A 228 3.58 -16.11 2.41
N GLY A 229 2.76 -15.98 3.45
CA GLY A 229 2.16 -14.69 3.77
C GLY A 229 3.06 -13.81 4.63
N TRP A 230 2.99 -12.51 4.41
CA TRP A 230 3.73 -11.51 5.17
C TRP A 230 2.86 -10.29 5.44
N GLY A 231 2.45 -10.10 6.69
CA GLY A 231 1.70 -8.93 7.12
C GLY A 231 2.58 -7.94 7.87
N ILE A 232 2.45 -6.65 7.54
CA ILE A 232 3.16 -5.57 8.23
C ILE A 232 2.20 -4.76 9.10
N SER A 233 2.63 -4.36 10.30
CA SER A 233 1.80 -3.58 11.24
C SER A 233 0.43 -4.26 11.46
N THR A 234 -0.70 -3.57 11.29
CA THR A 234 -2.03 -4.20 11.35
C THR A 234 -2.26 -5.30 10.32
N GLY A 235 -1.52 -5.33 9.21
CA GLY A 235 -1.48 -6.47 8.30
C GLY A 235 -0.98 -7.74 8.97
N GLY A 236 -0.15 -7.63 10.01
CA GLY A 236 0.28 -8.75 10.83
C GLY A 236 -0.85 -9.40 11.65
N TYR A 237 -1.85 -8.62 12.10
CA TYR A 237 -3.09 -9.19 12.66
C TYR A 237 -3.78 -10.09 11.62
N TYR A 238 -3.95 -9.58 10.40
CA TYR A 238 -4.57 -10.33 9.32
C TYR A 238 -3.72 -11.53 8.86
N ALA A 239 -2.40 -11.44 8.97
CA ALA A 239 -1.51 -12.58 8.74
C ALA A 239 -1.72 -13.69 9.78
N ILE A 240 -1.82 -13.34 11.07
CA ILE A 240 -2.13 -14.29 12.15
C ILE A 240 -3.51 -14.91 11.94
N ARG A 241 -4.50 -14.09 11.57
CA ARG A 241 -5.85 -14.58 11.26
C ARG A 241 -5.84 -15.56 10.09
N ALA A 242 -5.20 -15.22 8.97
CA ALA A 242 -5.11 -16.08 7.80
C ALA A 242 -4.33 -17.38 8.08
N ALA A 243 -3.34 -17.35 8.98
CA ALA A 243 -2.67 -18.57 9.45
C ALA A 243 -3.65 -19.56 10.13
N TYR A 244 -4.77 -19.08 10.68
CA TYR A 244 -5.83 -19.91 11.25
C TYR A 244 -6.92 -20.23 10.21
N THR A 245 -7.44 -19.23 9.51
CA THR A 245 -8.60 -19.38 8.62
C THR A 245 -8.27 -20.04 7.28
N HIS A 246 -7.01 -19.98 6.84
CA HIS A 246 -6.52 -20.51 5.56
C HIS A 246 -5.21 -21.29 5.75
N HIS A 247 -5.07 -21.96 6.90
CA HIS A 247 -3.84 -22.66 7.32
C HIS A 247 -3.30 -23.68 6.28
N ASP A 248 -4.17 -24.24 5.45
CA ASP A 248 -3.88 -25.21 4.40
C ASP A 248 -3.44 -24.57 3.07
N ARG A 249 -3.57 -23.25 2.94
CA ARG A 249 -3.25 -22.48 1.71
C ARG A 249 -1.93 -21.73 1.79
N PHE A 250 -1.28 -21.69 2.95
CA PHE A 250 0.00 -21.01 3.16
C PHE A 250 1.05 -21.97 3.71
N LEU A 251 2.28 -21.91 3.19
CA LEU A 251 3.43 -22.61 3.77
C LEU A 251 3.86 -22.02 5.11
N GLY A 252 3.58 -20.74 5.32
CA GLY A 252 3.93 -20.02 6.53
C GLY A 252 3.42 -18.59 6.48
N MET A 253 3.29 -17.98 7.65
CA MET A 253 2.82 -16.60 7.82
C MET A 253 3.78 -15.83 8.72
N VAL A 254 4.17 -14.63 8.29
CA VAL A 254 5.00 -13.71 9.07
C VAL A 254 4.15 -12.53 9.52
N SER A 255 4.04 -12.33 10.83
CA SER A 255 3.53 -11.09 11.43
C SER A 255 4.69 -10.17 11.76
N HIS A 256 4.89 -9.12 10.98
CA HIS A 256 5.97 -8.17 11.16
C HIS A 256 5.45 -6.91 11.86
N GLY A 257 5.67 -6.83 13.18
CA GLY A 257 5.20 -5.71 14.00
C GLY A 257 3.68 -5.70 14.19
N GLY A 258 3.01 -6.82 13.94
CA GLY A 258 1.57 -6.94 14.13
C GLY A 258 1.18 -7.37 15.54
N THR A 259 -0.03 -6.99 15.89
CA THR A 259 -0.68 -7.22 17.18
C THR A 259 -1.90 -8.13 16.98
N CYS A 260 -2.35 -8.85 18.01
CA CYS A 260 -3.41 -9.84 17.84
C CYS A 260 -4.48 -9.91 18.92
N HIS A 261 -4.33 -9.17 20.02
CA HIS A 261 -5.25 -9.26 21.14
C HIS A 261 -5.38 -7.91 21.86
N HIS A 262 -4.71 -7.73 23.01
CA HIS A 262 -4.95 -6.63 23.94
C HIS A 262 -4.89 -5.21 23.36
N VAL A 263 -4.16 -5.00 22.27
CA VAL A 263 -4.15 -3.71 21.56
C VAL A 263 -5.54 -3.27 21.07
N PHE A 264 -6.48 -4.22 20.94
CA PHE A 264 -7.84 -3.98 20.47
C PHE A 264 -8.86 -4.01 21.61
N ASP A 265 -8.42 -4.26 22.85
CA ASP A 265 -9.30 -4.24 24.01
C ASP A 265 -9.65 -2.78 24.37
N PRO A 266 -10.88 -2.50 24.83
CA PRO A 266 -11.29 -1.15 25.22
C PRO A 266 -10.31 -0.50 26.20
N GLU A 267 -9.80 -1.27 27.17
CA GLU A 267 -8.85 -0.81 28.19
C GLU A 267 -7.54 -0.28 27.59
N TRP A 268 -7.05 -0.90 26.52
CA TRP A 268 -5.84 -0.42 25.84
C TRP A 268 -6.16 0.81 24.99
N LEU A 269 -7.26 0.77 24.24
CA LEU A 269 -7.69 1.87 23.36
C LEU A 269 -8.03 3.14 24.13
N ASP A 270 -8.68 3.01 25.28
CA ASP A 270 -9.03 4.11 26.19
C ASP A 270 -7.79 4.69 26.90
N GLY A 271 -6.69 3.94 26.95
CA GLY A 271 -5.41 4.36 27.55
C GLY A 271 -4.47 5.12 26.60
N ILE A 272 -4.85 5.30 25.33
CA ILE A 272 -4.11 6.12 24.36
C ILE A 272 -4.59 7.57 24.51
N GLU A 273 -3.96 8.33 25.42
CA GLU A 273 -4.16 9.79 25.54
C GLU A 273 -3.45 10.59 24.44
#